data_AF-A0A371J1R4-F1
#
_entry.id   AF-A0A371J1R4-F1
#
_cell.length_a   1.000
_cell.length_b   1.000
_cell.length_c   1.000
_cell.angle_alpha   90.00
_cell.angle_beta   90.00
_cell.angle_gamma   90.00
#
_symmetry.space_group_name_H-M   'P 1'
#
loop_
_entity.id
_entity.type
_entity.pdbx_description
1 polymer ?
#
loop_
_entity_poly.entity_id
_entity_poly.type
_entity_poly.pdbx_seq_one_letter_code
_entity_poly.pdbx_strand_id
1 'polypeptide(L)'
;MDFWNYIFIAMGIGEIIGIKVRRSTGYRNKKYLSKLELKYGNIDTDRAIKYDFLCNYIHAGVLILLGLLIRDMMMAITSIITVTVLSVIGYYIFRKRYITVNENN
;
A
#
# COMPACT_ATOMS: atom_id res chain seq x y z
N MET A 1 -1.75 12.37 -23.79
CA MET A 1 -1.83 12.15 -22.33
C MET A 1 -3.07 12.87 -21.88
N ASP A 2 -4.06 12.12 -21.42
CA ASP A 2 -5.36 12.66 -21.11
C ASP A 2 -5.43 13.08 -19.65
N PHE A 3 -6.49 13.81 -19.28
CA PHE A 3 -6.72 14.27 -17.91
C PHE A 3 -6.57 13.14 -16.87
N TRP A 4 -7.05 11.93 -17.20
CA TRP A 4 -6.93 10.76 -16.35
C TRP A 4 -5.48 10.31 -16.11
N ASN A 5 -4.62 10.36 -17.12
CA ASN A 5 -3.19 10.05 -16.98
C ASN A 5 -2.53 10.94 -15.92
N TYR A 6 -2.83 12.24 -15.96
CA TYR A 6 -2.30 13.19 -14.99
C TYR A 6 -2.81 12.92 -13.58
N ILE A 7 -4.09 12.57 -13.41
CA ILE A 7 -4.65 12.19 -12.11
C ILE A 7 -3.89 11.00 -11.52
N PHE A 8 -3.61 9.96 -12.31
CA PHE A 8 -2.91 8.78 -11.82
C PHE A 8 -1.49 9.07 -11.38
N ILE A 9 -0.75 9.83 -12.18
CA ILE A 9 0.60 10.25 -11.84
C ILE A 9 0.57 11.09 -10.56
N ALA A 10 -0.38 12.03 -10.46
CA ALA A 10 -0.54 12.86 -9.26
C ALA A 10 -0.91 12.05 -8.01
N MET A 11 -1.80 11.06 -8.12
CA MET A 11 -2.14 10.15 -7.01
C MET A 11 -0.91 9.33 -6.56
N GLY A 12 -0.15 8.77 -7.51
CA GLY A 12 1.07 8.02 -7.19
C GLY A 12 2.13 8.88 -6.51
N ILE A 13 2.37 10.10 -7.01
CA ILE A 13 3.29 11.07 -6.37
C ILE A 13 2.77 11.47 -4.98
N GLY A 14 1.46 11.72 -4.85
CA GLY A 14 0.81 12.05 -3.58
C GLY A 14 0.99 10.96 -2.53
N GLU A 15 0.85 9.70 -2.91
CA GLU A 15 1.12 8.56 -2.02
C GLU A 15 2.59 8.51 -1.59
N ILE A 16 3.55 8.73 -2.50
CA ILE A 16 5.00 8.78 -2.15
C ILE A 16 5.28 9.87 -1.12
N ILE A 17 4.73 11.08 -1.32
CA ILE A 17 4.87 12.19 -0.38
C ILE A 17 4.20 11.84 0.95
N GLY A 18 2.98 11.29 0.91
CA GLY A 18 2.23 10.85 2.09
C GLY A 18 2.99 9.80 2.89
N ILE A 19 3.64 8.83 2.24
CA ILE A 19 4.52 7.85 2.89
C ILE A 19 5.66 8.56 3.65
N LYS A 20 6.32 9.52 3.01
CA LYS A 20 7.46 10.26 3.61
C LYS A 20 7.03 11.05 4.85
N VAL A 21 5.88 11.73 4.78
CA VAL A 21 5.29 12.46 5.93
C VAL A 21 4.88 11.49 7.04
N ARG A 22 4.26 10.36 6.70
CA ARG A 22 3.86 9.32 7.68
C ARG A 22 5.07 8.74 8.42
N ARG A 23 6.17 8.50 7.70
CA ARG A 23 7.43 8.01 8.28
C ARG A 23 8.03 9.01 9.28
N SER A 24 7.92 10.30 9.00
CA SER A 24 8.44 11.37 9.88
C SER A 24 7.59 11.57 11.14
N THR A 25 6.27 11.32 11.08
CA THR A 25 5.35 11.63 12.19
C THR A 25 5.17 10.47 13.16
N GLY A 26 5.35 9.22 12.74
CA GLY A 26 5.29 8.01 13.59
C GLY A 26 3.93 7.73 14.27
N TYR A 27 3.02 8.70 14.31
CA TYR A 27 1.74 8.65 15.00
C TYR A 27 0.78 7.63 14.39
N ARG A 28 0.72 7.57 13.06
CA ARG A 28 -0.11 6.58 12.36
C ARG A 28 0.42 5.17 12.57
N ASN A 29 1.74 4.98 12.69
CA ASN A 29 2.35 3.68 12.98
C ASN A 29 1.92 3.16 14.35
N LYS A 30 1.89 3.99 15.40
CA LYS A 30 1.41 3.56 16.72
C LYS A 30 -0.04 3.07 16.70
N LYS A 31 -0.95 3.85 16.08
CA LYS A 31 -2.37 3.47 15.96
C LYS A 31 -2.58 2.25 15.05
N TYR A 32 -1.73 2.08 14.06
CA TYR A 32 -1.73 0.95 13.15
C TYR A 32 -1.24 -0.34 13.82
N LEU A 33 -0.14 -0.27 14.56
CA LEU A 33 0.45 -1.37 15.31
C LEU A 33 -0.48 -1.84 16.42
N SER A 34 -1.11 -0.93 17.18
CA SER A 34 -2.06 -1.33 18.23
C SER A 34 -3.27 -2.09 17.67
N LYS A 35 -3.77 -1.72 16.48
CA LYS A 35 -4.82 -2.47 15.78
C LYS A 35 -4.35 -3.85 15.30
N LEU A 36 -3.08 -3.96 14.90
CA LEU A 36 -2.49 -5.22 14.48
C LEU A 36 -2.31 -6.18 15.66
N GLU A 37 -1.77 -5.69 16.79
CA GLU A 37 -1.61 -6.44 18.04
C GLU A 37 -2.95 -6.96 18.54
N LEU A 38 -3.99 -6.11 18.52
CA LEU A 38 -5.35 -6.53 18.90
C LEU A 38 -5.93 -7.65 18.02
N LYS A 39 -5.53 -7.73 16.75
CA LYS A 39 -6.11 -8.71 15.80
C LYS A 39 -5.30 -10.00 15.71
N TYR A 40 -3.97 -9.91 15.82
CA TYR A 40 -3.06 -11.02 15.53
C TYR A 40 -2.22 -11.44 16.75
N GLY A 41 -2.33 -10.75 17.90
CA GLY A 41 -1.57 -11.06 19.11
C GLY A 41 -0.14 -10.55 19.01
N ASN A 42 0.85 -11.41 19.28
CA ASN A 42 2.26 -11.04 19.22
C ASN A 42 2.69 -10.83 17.76
N ILE A 43 3.12 -9.61 17.44
CA ILE A 43 3.51 -9.23 16.08
C ILE A 43 4.95 -8.72 16.05
N ASP A 44 5.65 -9.02 14.96
CA ASP A 44 6.94 -8.39 14.66
C ASP A 44 6.66 -6.96 14.15
N THR A 45 6.76 -5.98 15.04
CA THR A 45 6.41 -4.57 14.77
C THR A 45 7.33 -3.94 13.71
N ASP A 46 8.63 -4.23 13.71
CA ASP A 46 9.57 -3.71 12.73
C ASP A 46 9.26 -4.25 11.32
N ARG A 47 9.02 -5.56 11.25
CA ARG A 47 8.64 -6.23 10.00
C ARG A 47 7.30 -5.75 9.48
N ALA A 48 6.31 -5.53 10.36
CA ALA A 48 5.01 -4.99 10.01
C ALA A 48 5.10 -3.57 9.41
N ILE A 49 5.91 -2.70 10.00
CA ILE A 49 6.13 -1.34 9.51
C ILE A 49 6.86 -1.36 8.16
N LYS A 50 7.94 -2.15 8.04
CA LYS A 50 8.71 -2.27 6.81
C LYS A 50 7.84 -2.77 5.64
N TYR A 51 7.00 -3.75 5.91
CA TYR A 51 6.08 -4.31 4.93
C TYR A 51 5.00 -3.31 4.51
N ASP A 52 4.41 -2.59 5.47
CA ASP A 52 3.41 -1.56 5.17
C ASP A 52 3.99 -0.47 4.25
N PHE A 53 5.20 -0.01 4.52
CA PHE A 53 5.90 0.92 3.64
C PHE A 53 6.15 0.33 2.25
N LEU A 54 6.63 -0.91 2.17
CA LEU A 54 6.92 -1.56 0.89
C LEU A 54 5.65 -1.69 0.03
N CYS A 55 4.53 -2.13 0.61
CA CYS A 55 3.25 -2.23 -0.10
C CYS A 55 2.77 -0.87 -0.60
N ASN A 56 2.85 0.18 0.23
CA ASN A 56 2.44 1.51 -0.18
C ASN A 56 3.32 2.06 -1.31
N TYR A 57 4.64 1.80 -1.30
CA TYR A 57 5.54 2.19 -2.40
C TYR A 57 5.26 1.43 -3.69
N ILE A 58 5.01 0.11 -3.62
CA ILE A 58 4.63 -0.70 -4.79
C ILE A 58 3.32 -0.16 -5.38
N HIS A 59 2.33 0.10 -4.54
CA HIS A 59 1.05 0.65 -4.98
C HIS A 59 1.21 2.00 -5.67
N ALA A 60 2.00 2.91 -5.09
CA ALA A 60 2.31 4.19 -5.70
C ALA A 60 3.00 4.05 -7.07
N GLY A 61 3.95 3.12 -7.18
CA GLY A 61 4.62 2.81 -8.45
C GLY A 61 3.66 2.28 -9.51
N VAL A 62 2.71 1.40 -9.12
CA VAL A 62 1.66 0.89 -10.01
C VAL A 62 0.77 2.03 -10.52
N LEU A 63 0.37 2.98 -9.66
CA LEU A 63 -0.43 4.14 -10.07
C LEU A 63 0.31 5.02 -11.08
N ILE A 64 1.61 5.28 -10.87
CA ILE A 64 2.42 6.06 -11.82
C ILE A 64 2.53 5.34 -13.17
N LEU A 65 2.82 4.02 -13.15
CA LEU A 65 2.90 3.21 -14.37
C LEU A 65 1.58 3.18 -15.14
N LEU A 66 0.45 3.05 -14.43
CA LEU A 66 -0.87 3.15 -15.03
C LEU A 66 -1.08 4.51 -15.69
N GLY A 67 -0.79 5.60 -14.98
CA GLY A 67 -0.88 6.95 -15.55
C GLY A 67 0.01 7.19 -16.77
N LEU A 68 1.16 6.52 -16.85
CA LEU A 68 2.05 6.61 -18.02
C LEU A 68 1.58 5.76 -19.21
N LEU A 69 0.99 4.59 -18.96
CA LEU A 69 0.74 3.57 -19.98
C LEU A 69 -0.71 3.53 -20.48
N ILE A 70 -1.67 4.03 -19.71
CA ILE A 70 -3.08 4.00 -20.12
C ILE A 70 -3.33 4.99 -21.27
N ARG A 71 -4.00 4.54 -22.33
CA ARG A 71 -4.46 5.39 -23.45
C ARG A 71 -5.97 5.51 -23.56
N ASP A 72 -6.73 4.74 -22.77
CA ASP A 72 -8.19 4.65 -22.87
C ASP A 72 -8.85 4.72 -21.48
N MET A 73 -9.97 5.43 -21.38
CA MET A 73 -10.69 5.67 -20.13
C MET A 73 -11.29 4.38 -19.53
N MET A 74 -11.78 3.44 -20.34
CA MET A 74 -12.29 2.17 -19.84
C MET A 74 -11.15 1.31 -19.31
N MET A 75 -10.00 1.30 -19.98
CA MET A 75 -8.79 0.65 -19.46
C MET A 75 -8.32 1.28 -18.13
N ALA A 76 -8.42 2.62 -18.00
CA ALA A 76 -8.13 3.30 -16.73
C ALA A 76 -9.01 2.80 -15.59
N ILE A 77 -10.33 2.84 -15.77
CA ILE A 77 -11.28 2.44 -14.72
C ILE A 77 -11.09 0.97 -14.35
N THR A 78 -10.93 0.10 -15.35
CA THR A 78 -10.73 -1.34 -15.11
C THR A 78 -9.45 -1.59 -14.33
N SER A 79 -8.36 -0.88 -14.69
CA SER A 79 -7.09 -0.99 -13.99
C SER A 79 -7.14 -0.54 -12.53
N ILE A 80 -7.88 0.54 -12.19
CA ILE A 80 -8.10 0.97 -10.81
C ILE A 80 -8.73 -0.15 -9.99
N ILE A 81 -9.82 -0.70 -10.52
CA ILE A 81 -10.59 -1.74 -9.83
C ILE A 81 -9.70 -2.96 -9.62
N THR A 82 -9.00 -3.40 -10.65
CA THR A 82 -8.08 -4.55 -10.58
C THR A 82 -6.95 -4.33 -9.57
N VAL A 83 -6.25 -3.19 -9.62
CA VAL A 83 -5.15 -2.88 -8.70
C VAL A 83 -5.63 -2.76 -7.26
N THR A 84 -6.81 -2.18 -7.05
CA THR A 84 -7.41 -2.06 -5.72
C THR A 84 -7.74 -3.44 -5.15
N VAL A 85 -8.41 -4.29 -5.93
CA VAL A 85 -8.78 -5.66 -5.51
C VAL A 85 -7.52 -6.49 -5.23
N LEU A 86 -6.54 -6.47 -6.13
CA LEU A 86 -5.27 -7.18 -5.94
C LEU A 86 -4.50 -6.67 -4.72
N SER A 87 -4.49 -5.35 -4.49
CA SER A 87 -3.84 -4.76 -3.32
C SER A 87 -4.51 -5.19 -2.03
N VAL A 88 -5.85 -5.23 -1.97
CA VAL A 88 -6.60 -5.67 -0.78
C VAL A 88 -6.36 -7.15 -0.51
N ILE A 89 -6.42 -8.00 -1.53
CA ILE A 89 -6.19 -9.44 -1.40
C ILE A 89 -4.74 -9.71 -0.97
N GLY A 90 -3.77 -9.12 -1.68
CA GLY A 90 -2.35 -9.24 -1.34
C GLY A 90 -2.09 -8.77 0.09
N TYR A 91 -2.63 -7.60 0.45
CA TYR A 91 -2.51 -7.10 1.82
C TYR A 91 -3.03 -8.10 2.85
N TYR A 92 -4.19 -8.72 2.62
CA TYR A 92 -4.76 -9.67 3.59
C TYR A 92 -3.96 -10.97 3.71
N ILE A 93 -3.52 -11.54 2.57
CA ILE A 93 -2.78 -12.80 2.52
C ILE A 93 -1.38 -12.64 3.13
N PHE A 94 -0.63 -11.63 2.69
CA PHE A 94 0.74 -11.44 3.13
C PHE A 94 0.81 -11.00 4.60
N ARG A 95 -0.12 -10.16 5.05
CA ARG A 95 -0.20 -9.71 6.44
C ARG A 95 -0.34 -10.85 7.44
N LYS A 96 -1.14 -11.87 7.12
CA LYS A 96 -1.31 -13.06 7.97
C LYS A 96 -0.05 -13.93 8.04
N ARG A 97 0.83 -13.87 7.04
CA ARG A 97 1.98 -14.78 6.94
C ARG A 97 3.29 -14.16 7.40
N TYR A 98 3.41 -12.83 7.31
CA TYR A 98 4.66 -12.12 7.59
C TYR A 98 4.67 -11.38 8.93
N ILE A 99 3.51 -11.03 9.52
CA ILE A 99 3.45 -10.21 10.74
C ILE A 99 3.31 -11.06 12.01
N THR A 100 2.64 -12.20 11.93
CA THR A 100 2.54 -13.14 13.04
C THR A 100 3.90 -13.76 13.31
N VAL A 101 4.38 -13.61 14.53
CA VAL A 101 5.57 -14.32 15.01
C VAL A 101 5.18 -15.79 15.11
N ASN A 102 5.63 -16.63 14.17
CA ASN A 102 5.56 -18.08 14.35
C ASN A 102 6.53 -18.41 15.50
N GLU A 103 6.02 -18.93 16.61
CA GLU A 103 6.78 -19.46 17.76
C GLU A 103 7.57 -20.75 17.42
N ASN A 104 8.14 -20.85 16.22
CA ASN A 104 9.04 -21.94 15.85
C ASN A 104 10.40 -21.34 15.43
N ASN A 105 11.17 -20.95 16.44
CA ASN A 105 12.63 -21.09 16.49
C ASN A 105 13.12 -20.93 17.94
#